data_AF-A0A1L3Z5P6-F1
#
_entry.id   AF-A0A1L3Z5P6-F1
#
_cell.length_a   1.000
_cell.length_b   1.000
_cell.length_c   1.000
_cell.angle_alpha   90.00
_cell.angle_beta   90.00
_cell.angle_gamma   90.00
#
_symmetry.space_group_name_H-M   'P 1'
#
loop_
_entity.id
_entity.type
_entity.pdbx_description
1 polymer ?
#
loop_
_entity_poly.entity_id
_entity_poly.type
_entity_poly.pdbx_seq_one_letter_code
_entity_poly.pdbx_strand_id
1 'polypeptide(L)'
;MTRESQKALASRAGVTESVLKLLESPDRKQPDKENLKKIKLALEGFGVTFLAATDHAGEGVRFSTPDKDRSTEIFLRHGRALLDLSIDEMASLSGVGRISIGRIERGKLTNPPEPAILKIREVLFEKGISILPDEATVGGGVRFREPPFGRKTT
;
A
#
# COMPACT_ATOMS: atom_id res chain seq x y z
N MET A 1 -0.91 5.98 1.43
CA MET A 1 -0.63 6.53 0.09
C MET A 1 -0.72 8.07 0.08
N THR A 2 -1.82 8.67 0.53
CA THR A 2 -2.10 10.11 0.42
C THR A 2 -1.40 11.05 1.42
N ARG A 3 -0.63 10.51 2.39
CA ARG A 3 -0.03 11.25 3.53
C ARG A 3 -1.03 12.03 4.42
N GLU A 4 -2.32 11.97 4.13
CA GLU A 4 -3.38 12.61 4.91
C GLU A 4 -3.65 11.85 6.23
N SER A 5 -4.28 12.53 7.19
CA SER A 5 -4.71 11.89 8.43
C SER A 5 -6.01 11.10 8.23
N GLN A 6 -6.27 10.09 9.07
CA GLN A 6 -7.54 9.36 9.07
C GLN A 6 -8.74 10.30 9.21
N LYS A 7 -8.63 11.32 10.07
CA LYS A 7 -9.67 12.35 10.24
C LYS A 7 -9.97 13.10 8.93
N ALA A 8 -8.94 13.46 8.17
CA ALA A 8 -9.11 14.13 6.88
C ALA A 8 -9.78 13.22 5.85
N LEU A 9 -9.32 11.96 5.74
CA LEU A 9 -9.94 10.97 4.85
C LEU A 9 -11.40 10.70 5.23
N ALA A 10 -11.69 10.53 6.52
CA ALA A 10 -13.03 10.27 7.02
C ALA A 10 -13.99 11.42 6.67
N SER A 11 -13.56 12.67 6.94
CA SER A 11 -14.31 13.87 6.57
C SER A 11 -14.59 13.94 5.07
N ARG A 12 -13.59 13.60 4.25
CA ARG A 12 -13.69 13.67 2.78
C ARG A 12 -14.56 12.57 2.19
N ALA A 13 -14.52 11.38 2.78
CA ALA A 13 -15.38 10.26 2.42
C ALA A 13 -16.81 10.38 2.99
N GLY A 14 -17.08 11.34 3.88
CA GLY A 14 -18.37 11.47 4.55
C GLY A 14 -18.68 10.28 5.48
N VAL A 15 -17.64 9.74 6.12
CA VAL A 15 -17.73 8.64 7.09
C VAL A 15 -17.13 9.07 8.43
N THR A 16 -17.41 8.33 9.50
CA THR A 16 -16.76 8.59 10.80
C THR A 16 -15.35 8.01 10.84
N GLU A 17 -14.46 8.59 11.65
CA GLU A 17 -13.10 8.06 11.85
C GLU A 17 -13.11 6.62 12.37
N SER A 18 -14.14 6.25 13.13
CA SER A 18 -14.35 4.88 13.62
C SER A 18 -14.48 3.87 12.47
N VAL A 19 -15.08 4.25 11.34
CA VAL A 19 -15.19 3.37 10.16
C VAL A 19 -13.81 3.01 9.62
N LEU A 20 -12.87 3.97 9.58
CA LEU A 20 -11.49 3.70 9.15
C LEU A 20 -10.75 2.79 10.14
N LYS A 21 -10.97 2.98 11.45
CA LYS A 21 -10.37 2.12 12.49
C LYS A 21 -10.84 0.67 12.39
N LEU A 22 -12.07 0.43 11.92
CA LEU A 22 -12.58 -0.93 11.67
C LEU A 22 -11.81 -1.64 10.55
N LEU A 23 -11.42 -0.91 9.50
CA LEU A 23 -10.62 -1.48 8.40
C LEU A 23 -9.22 -1.91 8.86
N GLU A 24 -8.69 -1.24 9.86
CA GLU A 24 -7.35 -1.52 10.41
C GLU A 24 -7.37 -2.58 11.53
N SER A 25 -8.56 -3.12 11.87
CA SER A 25 -8.73 -4.08 12.95
C SER A 25 -9.31 -5.40 12.40
N PRO A 26 -8.48 -6.43 12.16
CA PRO A 26 -8.95 -7.70 11.57
C PRO A 26 -10.01 -8.40 12.43
N ASP A 27 -9.95 -8.23 13.76
CA ASP A 27 -10.88 -8.84 14.71
C ASP A 27 -12.24 -8.12 14.84
N ARG A 28 -12.41 -6.99 14.14
CA ARG A 28 -13.64 -6.19 14.22
C ARG A 28 -14.52 -6.40 13.00
N LYS A 29 -15.82 -6.12 13.19
CA LYS A 29 -16.79 -6.13 12.10
C LYS A 29 -16.35 -5.15 11.02
N GLN A 30 -16.15 -5.67 9.81
CA GLN A 30 -15.83 -4.87 8.63
C GLN A 30 -16.95 -3.85 8.34
N PRO A 31 -16.60 -2.64 7.88
CA PRO A 31 -17.59 -1.68 7.40
C PRO A 31 -18.50 -2.27 6.32
N ASP A 32 -19.72 -1.75 6.24
CA ASP A 32 -20.63 -2.12 5.17
C ASP A 32 -20.10 -1.68 3.78
N LYS A 33 -20.71 -2.25 2.74
CA LYS A 33 -20.33 -2.00 1.35
C LYS A 33 -20.48 -0.54 0.93
N GLU A 34 -21.41 0.20 1.53
CA GLU A 34 -21.65 1.60 1.19
C GLU A 34 -20.50 2.48 1.71
N ASN A 35 -20.10 2.27 2.96
CA ASN A 35 -18.96 2.93 3.57
C ASN A 35 -17.64 2.61 2.84
N LEU A 36 -17.43 1.35 2.46
CA LEU A 36 -16.29 0.95 1.62
C LEU A 36 -16.27 1.70 0.28
N LYS A 37 -17.44 1.82 -0.38
CA LYS A 37 -17.56 2.55 -1.65
C LYS A 37 -17.25 4.03 -1.48
N LYS A 38 -17.74 4.67 -0.42
CA LYS A 38 -17.44 6.09 -0.11
C LYS A 38 -15.95 6.32 0.09
N ILE A 39 -15.27 5.45 0.83
CA ILE A 39 -13.83 5.53 1.06
C ILE A 39 -13.06 5.34 -0.26
N LYS A 40 -13.45 4.35 -1.08
CA LYS A 40 -12.85 4.13 -2.41
C LYS A 40 -12.96 5.37 -3.28
N LEU A 41 -14.16 5.93 -3.42
CA LEU A 41 -14.41 7.13 -4.23
C LEU A 41 -13.64 8.34 -3.71
N ALA A 42 -13.53 8.50 -2.40
CA ALA A 42 -12.70 9.54 -1.83
C ALA A 42 -11.24 9.33 -2.26
N LEU A 43 -10.65 8.15 -2.01
CA LEU A 43 -9.27 7.88 -2.42
C LEU A 43 -9.05 8.12 -3.92
N GLU A 44 -9.99 7.72 -4.77
CA GLU A 44 -9.98 7.99 -6.21
C GLU A 44 -10.01 9.49 -6.53
N GLY A 45 -10.87 10.26 -5.88
CA GLY A 45 -10.90 11.73 -5.99
C GLY A 45 -9.64 12.42 -5.47
N PHE A 46 -8.81 11.75 -4.68
CA PHE A 46 -7.49 12.24 -4.23
C PHE A 46 -6.35 11.79 -5.16
N GLY A 47 -6.67 11.11 -6.25
CA GLY A 47 -5.69 10.64 -7.22
C GLY A 47 -5.08 9.28 -6.90
N VAL A 48 -5.76 8.40 -6.16
CA VAL A 48 -5.42 6.98 -6.05
C VAL A 48 -6.20 6.18 -7.09
N THR A 49 -5.54 5.27 -7.80
CA THR A 49 -6.17 4.35 -8.74
C THR A 49 -6.09 2.94 -8.18
N PHE A 50 -7.25 2.29 -8.02
CA PHE A 50 -7.34 0.88 -7.68
C PHE A 50 -7.15 0.03 -8.93
N LEU A 51 -6.20 -0.89 -8.89
CA LEU A 51 -5.90 -1.82 -9.96
C LEU A 51 -6.66 -3.12 -9.70
N ALA A 52 -7.55 -3.49 -10.61
CA ALA A 52 -8.18 -4.80 -10.59
C ALA A 52 -7.15 -5.90 -10.92
N ALA A 53 -7.42 -7.12 -10.44
CA ALA A 53 -6.69 -8.29 -10.89
C ALA A 53 -6.87 -8.49 -12.40
N THR A 54 -5.80 -8.95 -13.02
CA THR A 54 -5.68 -9.32 -14.44
C THR A 54 -5.19 -10.76 -14.51
N ASP A 55 -5.14 -11.34 -15.71
CA ASP A 55 -4.66 -12.72 -15.91
C ASP A 55 -3.18 -12.89 -15.50
N HIS A 56 -2.40 -11.81 -15.50
CA HIS A 56 -0.96 -11.84 -15.26
C HIS A 56 -0.51 -11.18 -13.97
N ALA A 57 -1.42 -10.50 -13.25
CA ALA A 57 -1.08 -9.79 -12.04
C ALA A 57 -2.31 -9.52 -11.19
N GLY A 58 -2.17 -9.60 -9.87
CA GLY A 58 -3.26 -9.39 -8.93
C GLY A 58 -3.57 -7.92 -8.69
N GLU A 59 -4.43 -7.72 -7.69
CA GLU A 59 -4.95 -6.40 -7.32
C GLU A 59 -3.85 -5.49 -6.76
N GLY A 60 -4.10 -4.18 -6.78
CA GLY A 60 -3.16 -3.22 -6.27
C GLY A 60 -3.68 -1.79 -6.26
N VAL A 61 -2.78 -0.87 -5.98
CA VAL A 61 -3.05 0.56 -5.91
C VAL A 61 -1.88 1.34 -6.48
N ARG A 62 -2.15 2.39 -7.24
CA ARG A 62 -1.15 3.32 -7.75
C ARG A 62 -1.64 4.75 -7.68
N PHE A 63 -0.77 5.73 -7.86
CA PHE A 63 -1.20 7.11 -8.07
C PHE A 63 -1.68 7.31 -9.51
N SER A 64 -2.71 8.12 -9.67
CA SER A 64 -3.27 8.52 -10.97
C SER A 64 -2.31 9.41 -11.76
N THR A 65 -1.50 10.21 -11.08
CA THR A 65 -0.55 11.14 -11.70
C THR A 65 0.91 10.81 -11.31
N PRO A 66 1.83 10.96 -12.27
CA PRO A 66 3.25 10.79 -12.00
C PRO A 66 3.79 11.94 -11.16
N ASP A 67 4.80 11.64 -10.35
CA ASP A 67 5.49 12.61 -9.51
C ASP A 67 6.98 12.26 -9.50
N LYS A 68 7.80 13.11 -10.12
CA LYS A 68 9.24 12.85 -10.29
C LYS A 68 10.00 12.95 -8.96
N ASP A 69 9.46 13.66 -7.99
CA ASP A 69 10.06 13.83 -6.66
C ASP A 69 9.61 12.73 -5.69
N ARG A 70 8.73 11.82 -6.14
CA ARG A 70 8.23 10.71 -5.34
C ARG A 70 9.30 9.64 -5.21
N SER A 71 9.83 9.55 -4.00
CA SER A 71 10.70 8.44 -3.61
C SER A 71 9.93 7.10 -3.66
N THR A 72 10.54 6.08 -4.27
CA THR A 72 9.93 4.74 -4.40
C THR A 72 9.81 4.03 -3.06
N GLU A 73 10.57 4.46 -2.04
CA GLU A 73 10.56 3.91 -0.69
C GLU A 73 9.18 4.08 0.00
N ILE A 74 8.36 5.05 -0.43
CA ILE A 74 7.00 5.21 0.11
C ILE A 74 6.12 3.99 -0.17
N PHE A 75 6.44 3.24 -1.23
CA PHE A 75 5.70 2.05 -1.65
C PHE A 75 6.02 0.84 -0.78
N LEU A 76 7.13 0.83 -0.03
CA LEU A 76 7.47 -0.27 0.87
C LEU A 76 6.38 -0.46 1.94
N ARG A 77 5.90 0.66 2.51
CA ARG A 77 4.78 0.62 3.45
C ARG A 77 3.49 0.12 2.80
N HIS A 78 3.24 0.49 1.54
CA HIS A 78 2.01 0.08 0.85
C HIS A 78 2.06 -1.39 0.49
N GLY A 79 3.20 -1.90 0.03
CA GLY A 79 3.40 -3.32 -0.22
C GLY A 79 3.25 -4.15 1.06
N ARG A 80 3.81 -3.68 2.18
CA ARG A 80 3.63 -4.31 3.48
C ARG A 80 2.16 -4.36 3.90
N ALA A 81 1.42 -3.24 3.73
CA ALA A 81 0.00 -3.19 4.03
C ALA A 81 -0.83 -4.09 3.10
N LEU A 82 -0.43 -4.25 1.83
CA LEU A 82 -1.11 -5.14 0.88
C LEU A 82 -0.98 -6.62 1.28
N LEU A 83 0.12 -6.98 1.95
CA LEU A 83 0.33 -8.31 2.53
C LEU A 83 -0.26 -8.48 3.95
N ASP A 84 -0.90 -7.45 4.49
CA ASP A 84 -1.36 -7.40 5.89
C ASP A 84 -0.26 -7.70 6.92
N LEU A 85 0.99 -7.34 6.61
CA LEU A 85 2.11 -7.57 7.50
C LEU A 85 2.27 -6.42 8.50
N SER A 86 2.42 -6.76 9.78
CA SER A 86 2.87 -5.82 10.79
C SER A 86 4.32 -5.40 10.55
N ILE A 87 4.74 -4.32 11.21
CA ILE A 87 6.15 -3.88 11.18
C ILE A 87 7.08 -4.89 11.87
N ASP A 88 6.57 -5.63 12.85
CA ASP A 88 7.33 -6.64 13.59
C ASP A 88 7.54 -7.92 12.76
N GLU A 89 6.52 -8.33 12.01
CA GLU A 89 6.66 -9.43 11.04
C GLU A 89 7.61 -9.05 9.91
N MET A 90 7.49 -7.84 9.36
CA MET A 90 8.45 -7.38 8.34
C MET A 90 9.88 -7.31 8.89
N ALA A 91 10.07 -6.88 10.14
CA ALA A 91 11.38 -6.90 10.79
C ALA A 91 11.95 -8.31 10.91
N SER A 92 11.11 -9.27 11.31
CA SER A 92 11.49 -10.67 11.44
C SER A 92 11.85 -11.30 10.09
N LEU A 93 11.08 -11.00 9.04
CA LEU A 93 11.30 -11.53 7.69
C LEU A 93 12.54 -10.93 7.00
N SER A 94 12.72 -9.61 7.11
CA SER A 94 13.80 -8.89 6.41
C SER A 94 15.13 -8.88 7.18
N GLY A 95 15.11 -9.22 8.47
CA GLY A 95 16.26 -9.03 9.37
C GLY A 95 16.63 -7.56 9.58
N VAL A 96 15.76 -6.61 9.21
CA VAL A 96 15.94 -5.18 9.43
C VAL A 96 15.21 -4.78 10.71
N GLY A 97 15.87 -4.02 11.59
CA GLY A 97 15.24 -3.59 12.85
C GLY A 97 13.95 -2.78 12.63
N ARG A 98 12.93 -3.04 13.46
CA ARG A 98 11.61 -2.36 13.45
C ARG A 98 11.71 -0.84 13.34
N ILE A 99 12.59 -0.22 14.13
CA ILE A 99 12.78 1.25 14.15
C ILE A 99 13.31 1.74 12.80
N SER A 100 14.24 1.01 12.19
CA SER A 100 14.80 1.33 10.87
C SER A 100 13.72 1.24 9.79
N ILE A 101 12.93 0.17 9.78
CA ILE A 101 11.79 0.02 8.86
C ILE A 101 10.83 1.21 9.01
N GLY A 102 10.44 1.54 10.24
CA GLY A 102 9.52 2.65 10.49
C GLY A 102 10.09 4.02 10.11
N ARG A 103 11.40 4.21 10.10
CA ARG A 103 12.05 5.44 9.60
C ARG A 103 12.08 5.48 8.07
N ILE A 104 12.44 4.36 7.43
CA ILE A 104 12.44 4.19 5.97
C ILE A 104 11.04 4.46 5.42
N GLU A 105 10.01 3.79 5.95
CA GLU A 105 8.62 3.90 5.49
C GLU A 105 8.02 5.31 5.65
N ARG A 106 8.58 6.13 6.54
CA ARG A 106 8.14 7.52 6.71
C ARG A 106 8.78 8.47 5.69
N GLY A 107 9.79 8.03 4.94
CA GLY A 107 10.50 8.86 3.95
C GLY A 107 11.17 10.09 4.58
N LYS A 108 11.53 10.03 5.87
CA LYS A 108 12.16 11.15 6.61
C LYS A 108 13.67 11.00 6.78
N LEU A 109 14.29 10.08 6.06
CA LEU A 109 15.73 9.85 6.14
C LEU A 109 16.41 10.62 5.00
N THR A 110 17.32 11.52 5.37
CA THR A 110 18.18 12.23 4.41
C THR A 110 19.10 11.26 3.65
N ASN A 111 19.62 10.25 4.37
CA ASN A 111 20.44 9.17 3.81
C ASN A 111 19.83 7.84 4.25
N PRO A 112 18.88 7.28 3.48
CA PRO A 112 18.30 6.01 3.84
C PRO A 112 19.34 4.87 3.68
N PRO A 113 19.36 3.89 4.58
CA PRO A 113 20.29 2.77 4.48
C PRO A 113 19.89 1.85 3.32
N GLU A 114 20.53 2.02 2.16
CA GLU A 114 20.31 1.23 0.94
C GLU A 114 20.25 -0.29 1.19
N PRO A 115 21.17 -0.90 1.97
CA PRO A 115 21.11 -2.34 2.23
C PRO A 115 19.83 -2.78 2.96
N ALA A 116 19.26 -1.92 3.80
CA ALA A 116 18.01 -2.22 4.49
C ALA A 116 16.81 -2.06 3.57
N ILE A 117 16.81 -1.06 2.68
CA ILE A 117 15.77 -0.91 1.64
C ILE A 117 15.75 -2.14 0.74
N LEU A 118 16.92 -2.60 0.29
CA LEU A 118 17.04 -3.78 -0.58
C LEU A 118 16.43 -5.02 0.10
N LYS A 119 16.79 -5.30 1.35
CA LYS A 119 16.21 -6.43 2.11
C LYS A 119 14.68 -6.36 2.22
N ILE A 120 14.12 -5.18 2.44
CA ILE A 120 12.66 -5.00 2.50
C ILE A 120 12.04 -5.23 1.12
N ARG A 121 12.66 -4.71 0.04
CA ARG A 121 12.19 -4.93 -1.34
C ARG A 121 12.22 -6.40 -1.74
N GLU A 122 13.29 -7.12 -1.38
CA GLU A 122 13.44 -8.55 -1.63
C GLU A 122 12.33 -9.34 -0.94
N VAL A 123 12.09 -9.11 0.35
CA VAL A 123 11.00 -9.77 1.08
C VAL A 123 9.63 -9.50 0.45
N LEU A 124 9.35 -8.24 0.08
CA LEU A 124 8.10 -7.88 -0.59
C LEU A 124 7.95 -8.63 -1.92
N PHE A 125 9.02 -8.68 -2.71
CA PHE A 125 9.04 -9.37 -3.99
C PHE A 125 8.83 -10.88 -3.84
N GLU A 126 9.55 -11.52 -2.91
CA GLU A 126 9.42 -12.94 -2.59
C GLU A 126 8.01 -13.30 -2.09
N LYS A 127 7.39 -12.40 -1.32
CA LYS A 127 5.99 -12.54 -0.87
C LYS A 127 4.95 -12.20 -1.95
N GLY A 128 5.38 -11.93 -3.17
CA GLY A 128 4.48 -11.76 -4.31
C GLY A 128 3.99 -10.33 -4.53
N ILE A 129 4.72 -9.31 -4.05
CA ILE A 129 4.41 -7.89 -4.33
C ILE A 129 5.33 -7.35 -5.42
N SER A 130 4.77 -6.59 -6.34
CA SER A 130 5.50 -5.77 -7.31
C SER A 130 5.35 -4.30 -6.97
N ILE A 131 6.47 -3.57 -6.95
CA ILE A 131 6.48 -2.11 -6.87
C ILE A 131 6.48 -1.56 -8.29
N LEU A 132 5.50 -0.72 -8.58
CA LEU A 132 5.34 -0.08 -9.88
C LEU A 132 6.04 1.28 -9.86
N PRO A 133 6.98 1.55 -10.79
CA PRO A 133 7.58 2.88 -10.92
C PRO A 133 6.55 3.90 -11.43
N ASP A 134 6.85 5.19 -11.27
CA ASP A 134 6.15 6.24 -12.00
C ASP A 134 6.43 6.07 -13.51
N GLU A 135 5.39 6.22 -14.33
CA GLU A 135 5.45 6.18 -15.80
C GLU A 135 5.13 7.57 -16.37
N ALA A 136 5.11 7.71 -17.69
CA ALA A 136 4.89 9.01 -18.34
C ALA A 136 3.53 9.64 -18.02
N THR A 137 2.48 8.83 -17.83
CA THR A 137 1.10 9.29 -17.68
C THR A 137 0.43 8.87 -16.38
N VAL A 138 1.06 7.98 -15.61
CA VAL A 138 0.49 7.37 -14.41
C VAL A 138 1.55 7.23 -13.34
N GLY A 139 1.16 7.42 -12.09
CA GLY A 139 2.10 7.42 -10.98
C GLY A 139 2.45 6.02 -10.46
N GLY A 140 3.48 5.93 -9.65
CA GLY A 140 3.95 4.68 -9.06
C GLY A 140 2.94 4.05 -8.10
N GLY A 141 3.18 2.80 -7.71
CA GLY A 141 2.25 2.03 -6.89
C GLY A 141 2.77 0.69 -6.43
N VAL A 142 1.86 -0.14 -5.95
CA VAL A 142 2.11 -1.54 -5.55
C VAL A 142 0.98 -2.43 -6.01
N ARG A 143 1.28 -3.68 -6.36
CA ARG A 143 0.27 -4.71 -6.66
C ARG A 143 0.79 -6.11 -6.37
N PHE A 144 -0.12 -7.07 -6.26
CA PHE A 144 0.26 -8.48 -6.27
C PHE A 144 0.82 -8.87 -7.65
N ARG A 145 1.90 -9.65 -7.66
CA ARG A 145 2.54 -10.19 -8.88
C ARG A 145 1.66 -11.22 -9.57
N GLU A 146 0.87 -11.95 -8.80
CA GLU A 146 0.02 -13.03 -9.30
C GLU A 146 -1.44 -12.73 -8.96
N PRO A 147 -2.41 -13.17 -9.78
CA PRO A 147 -3.82 -13.04 -9.45
C PRO A 147 -4.13 -13.75 -8.12
N PRO A 148 -5.05 -13.20 -7.29
CA PRO A 148 -5.32 -13.69 -5.93
C PRO A 148 -5.81 -15.14 -5.87
N PHE A 149 -6.16 -15.73 -7.01
CA PHE A 149 -6.41 -17.16 -7.17
C PHE A 149 -5.93 -17.55 -8.56
N GLY A 150 -5.15 -18.61 -8.68
CA GLY A 150 -4.92 -19.27 -9.96
C GLY A 150 -6.26 -19.75 -10.50
N ARG A 151 -6.96 -18.91 -11.27
CA ARG A 151 -8.00 -19.38 -12.17
C ARG A 151 -7.26 -20.22 -13.21
N LYS A 152 -7.10 -21.51 -12.91
CA LYS A 152 -7.00 -22.53 -13.95
C LYS A 152 -8.31 -22.41 -14.72
N THR A 153 -8.30 -21.66 -15.81
CA THR A 153 -9.28 -21.79 -16.87
C THR A 153 -9.03 -23.17 -17.48
N THR A 154 -9.74 -24.17 -16.95
CA THR A 154 -10.05 -25.40 -17.68
C THR A 154 -11.31 -25.14 -18.47
#